data_AF-A0A7S0GPN3-F1
#
_entry.id   AF-A0A7S0GPN3-F1
#
_cell.length_a   1.000
_cell.length_b   1.000
_cell.length_c   1.000
_cell.angle_alpha   90.00
_cell.angle_beta   90.00
_cell.angle_gamma   90.00
#
_symmetry.space_group_name_H-M   'P 1'
#
loop_
_entity.id
_entity.type
_entity.pdbx_description
1 polymer ?
#
loop_
_entity_poly.entity_id
_entity_poly.type
_entity_poly.pdbx_seq_one_letter_code
_entity_poly.pdbx_strand_id
1 'polypeptide(L)'
;IVSVHVCRSMGNKHGKKNAKAVEKKNGTAPVEDKKEEEDRAARWRAETQTKNVEEQLLLDQIASLYTFKILLLGAGESGKSTILKQVKSIHNHKLKKSELDHIATSLHQNTVDCMKALLGAMATYSISLTDEKMLDTKKWVEEFADDQKLTLAQALEINTLWKSEPIKAVYEKREDFWLLDSCDYYMENIQRFAEEDFVPNEEDSVRARIRTTGIIETDLKTRYDRKENEPEKLNVKMVDVGGQRNERKKWMHCFDDVKCILFLASMAGYKQVLFEDAKKNRVEEALELFKKTTHNSIFKDTPIFLFLNKKDLFEQMIRKHPLDECNTFKDYKGDSTYNEAFSHLKMRFREQMPPGKEVEIFDVTGVSRRDIKEAFVEVMKKLMEINRPKIIKKRAEIDKQLKKLDRKHRCIIV
;
A
#
# COMPACT_ATOMS: atom_id res chain seq x y z
N ILE A 1 -2.49 -27.45 22.78
CA ILE A 1 -1.26 -28.27 22.86
C ILE A 1 -0.12 -27.26 22.75
N VAL A 2 0.52 -26.72 23.81
CA VAL A 2 1.23 -27.28 24.99
C VAL A 2 1.17 -26.17 26.09
N SER A 3 0.50 -26.34 27.23
CA SER A 3 0.96 -26.82 28.55
C SER A 3 2.28 -26.25 29.09
N VAL A 4 2.21 -25.35 30.07
CA VAL A 4 3.29 -25.13 31.05
C VAL A 4 2.74 -25.46 32.44
N HIS A 5 3.30 -26.53 33.00
CA HIS A 5 3.10 -27.03 34.36
C HIS A 5 3.70 -26.07 35.39
N VAL A 6 2.96 -25.77 36.47
CA VAL A 6 3.55 -25.42 37.76
C VAL A 6 2.94 -26.33 38.83
N CYS A 7 3.86 -26.94 39.56
CA CYS A 7 3.72 -27.99 40.55
C CYS A 7 2.77 -27.60 41.71
N ARG A 8 1.74 -28.41 41.96
CA ARG A 8 0.99 -28.44 43.22
C ARG A 8 1.35 -29.73 43.96
N SER A 9 2.10 -29.60 45.06
CA SER A 9 2.34 -30.70 46.00
C SER A 9 1.48 -30.50 47.25
N MET A 10 0.50 -31.40 47.36
CA MET A 10 -0.15 -32.01 48.51
C MET A 10 0.00 -31.44 49.93
N GLY A 11 -1.14 -31.41 50.63
CA GLY A 11 -1.18 -31.79 52.04
C GLY A 11 -2.19 -31.03 52.90
N ASN A 12 -3.48 -31.37 52.82
CA ASN A 12 -4.42 -31.01 53.89
C ASN A 12 -5.32 -32.20 54.23
N LYS A 13 -5.05 -32.87 55.35
CA LYS A 13 -5.99 -33.74 56.05
C LYS A 13 -6.08 -33.30 57.50
N HIS A 14 -7.32 -33.12 57.92
CA HIS A 14 -7.78 -32.71 59.24
C HIS A 14 -7.29 -33.62 60.39
N GLY A 15 -7.03 -33.00 61.54
CA GLY A 15 -6.88 -33.65 62.84
C GLY A 15 -7.11 -32.66 63.98
N LYS A 16 -8.21 -32.86 64.70
CA LYS A 16 -8.81 -32.02 65.75
C LYS A 16 -8.00 -31.95 67.07
N LYS A 17 -8.29 -30.87 67.82
CA LYS A 17 -8.23 -30.68 69.31
C LYS A 17 -6.86 -30.40 69.95
N ASN A 18 -6.70 -29.19 70.50
CA ASN A 18 -6.85 -29.00 71.95
C ASN A 18 -6.97 -27.51 72.30
N ALA A 19 -8.06 -27.19 73.00
CA ALA A 19 -8.27 -25.92 73.67
C ALA A 19 -7.42 -25.89 74.95
N LYS A 20 -6.56 -24.89 75.10
CA LYS A 20 -6.16 -24.37 76.41
C LYS A 20 -6.06 -22.85 76.32
N ALA A 21 -6.78 -22.24 77.25
CA ALA A 21 -6.85 -20.81 77.47
C ALA A 21 -5.46 -20.21 77.68
N VAL A 22 -5.17 -19.14 76.93
CA VAL A 22 -4.22 -18.11 77.34
C VAL A 22 -4.92 -16.78 77.14
N GLU A 23 -4.96 -16.06 78.26
CA GLU A 23 -5.48 -14.74 78.55
C GLU A 23 -5.68 -13.79 77.36
N LYS A 24 -6.84 -13.12 77.38
CA LYS A 24 -7.06 -11.85 76.68
C LYS A 24 -5.98 -10.85 77.12
N LYS A 25 -4.90 -10.74 76.34
CA LYS A 25 -4.24 -9.45 76.15
C LYS A 25 -5.04 -8.70 75.10
N ASN A 26 -5.89 -7.78 75.56
CA ASN A 26 -6.33 -6.65 74.76
C ASN A 26 -5.08 -5.80 74.44
N GLY A 27 -4.31 -6.25 73.46
CA GLY A 27 -3.41 -5.40 72.71
C GLY A 27 -4.21 -4.85 71.55
N THR A 28 -4.65 -3.60 71.67
CA THR A 28 -4.91 -2.78 70.48
C THR A 28 -3.68 -2.88 69.59
N ALA A 29 -3.79 -3.55 68.44
CA ALA A 29 -2.78 -3.40 67.39
C ALA A 29 -2.61 -1.90 67.14
N PRO A 30 -1.37 -1.36 67.11
CA PRO A 30 -1.19 0.08 67.00
C PRO A 30 -1.87 0.56 65.72
N VAL A 31 -2.66 1.62 65.80
CA VAL A 31 -3.27 2.26 64.63
C VAL A 31 -2.20 2.73 63.61
N GLU A 32 -0.95 2.89 64.07
CA GLU A 32 0.23 3.18 63.25
C GLU A 32 0.59 2.03 62.28
N ASP A 33 0.40 0.77 62.67
CA ASP A 33 0.82 -0.41 61.89
C ASP A 33 -0.06 -0.59 60.63
N LYS A 34 -1.37 -0.30 60.74
CA LYS A 34 -2.31 -0.38 59.60
C LYS A 34 -2.04 0.68 58.55
N LYS A 35 -1.67 1.89 58.97
CA LYS A 35 -1.36 3.00 58.05
C LYS A 35 -0.07 2.71 57.27
N GLU A 36 0.94 2.16 57.94
CA GLU A 36 2.17 1.70 57.28
C GLU A 36 1.95 0.52 56.32
N GLU A 37 1.02 -0.39 56.65
CA GLU A 37 0.64 -1.50 55.77
C GLU A 37 -0.14 -1.03 54.53
N GLU A 38 -1.06 -0.07 54.70
CA GLU A 38 -1.77 0.60 53.60
C GLU A 38 -0.82 1.42 52.71
N ASP A 39 0.11 2.16 53.29
CA ASP A 39 1.12 2.93 52.56
C ASP A 39 2.09 2.01 51.80
N ARG A 40 2.49 0.86 52.37
CA ARG A 40 3.28 -0.17 51.68
C ARG A 40 2.52 -0.79 50.52
N ALA A 41 1.24 -1.11 50.71
CA ALA A 41 0.39 -1.64 49.66
C ALA A 41 0.15 -0.61 48.54
N ALA A 42 0.01 0.67 48.87
CA ALA A 42 -0.13 1.76 47.91
C ALA A 42 1.15 1.95 47.08
N ARG A 43 2.34 1.96 47.72
CA ARG A 43 3.63 1.99 47.01
C ARG A 43 3.81 0.80 46.09
N TRP A 44 3.47 -0.41 46.56
CA TRP A 44 3.54 -1.62 45.75
C TRP A 44 2.63 -1.56 44.50
N ARG A 45 1.39 -1.08 44.64
CA ARG A 45 0.49 -0.90 43.49
C ARG A 45 1.06 0.10 42.48
N ALA A 46 1.57 1.23 42.95
CA ALA A 46 2.17 2.26 42.10
C ALA A 46 3.42 1.74 41.36
N GLU A 47 4.29 0.99 42.03
CA GLU A 47 5.48 0.40 41.43
C GLU A 47 5.15 -0.73 40.46
N THR A 48 4.15 -1.56 40.76
CA THR A 48 3.67 -2.60 39.84
C THR A 48 3.06 -1.99 38.59
N GLN A 49 2.27 -0.92 38.74
CA GLN A 49 1.74 -0.17 37.60
C GLN A 49 2.86 0.45 36.78
N THR A 50 3.86 1.06 37.42
CA THR A 50 5.03 1.64 36.75
C THR A 50 5.81 0.57 35.98
N LYS A 51 6.04 -0.60 36.59
CA LYS A 51 6.68 -1.75 35.94
C LYS A 51 5.89 -2.20 34.70
N ASN A 52 4.57 -2.33 34.80
CA ASN A 52 3.73 -2.75 33.68
C ASN A 52 3.79 -1.75 32.52
N VAL A 53 3.83 -0.45 32.81
CA VAL A 53 3.99 0.59 31.78
C VAL A 53 5.37 0.53 31.13
N GLU A 54 6.44 0.39 31.92
CA GLU A 54 7.80 0.23 31.39
C GLU A 54 7.94 -1.04 30.55
N GLU A 55 7.37 -2.16 31.01
CA GLU A 55 7.35 -3.42 30.28
C GLU A 55 6.60 -3.29 28.95
N GLN A 56 5.41 -2.65 28.96
CA GLN A 56 4.65 -2.40 27.74
C GLN A 56 5.42 -1.52 26.75
N LEU A 57 6.10 -0.47 27.24
CA LEU A 57 6.93 0.39 26.39
C LEU A 57 8.06 -0.40 25.71
N LEU A 58 8.72 -1.31 26.42
CA LEU A 58 9.77 -2.17 25.86
C LEU A 58 9.21 -3.17 24.84
N LEU A 59 8.01 -3.72 25.08
CA LEU A 59 7.31 -4.58 24.13
C LEU A 59 6.90 -3.82 22.86
N ASP A 60 6.46 -2.57 22.99
CA ASP A 60 6.12 -1.69 21.87
C ASP A 60 7.38 -1.33 21.06
N GLN A 61 8.50 -1.07 21.73
CA GLN A 61 9.79 -0.88 21.07
C GLN A 61 10.20 -2.12 20.27
N ILE A 62 10.03 -3.31 20.84
CA ILE A 62 10.25 -4.58 20.14
C ILE A 62 9.36 -4.67 18.89
N ALA A 63 8.07 -4.39 19.00
CA ALA A 63 7.15 -4.45 17.88
C ALA A 63 7.52 -3.44 16.77
N SER A 64 7.98 -2.25 17.17
CA SER A 64 8.48 -1.21 16.26
C SER A 64 9.72 -1.66 15.47
N LEU A 65 10.64 -2.44 16.07
CA LEU A 65 11.81 -3.00 15.34
C LEU A 65 11.40 -3.86 14.14
N TYR A 66 10.25 -4.51 14.22
CA TYR A 66 9.68 -5.38 13.18
C TYR A 66 8.51 -4.73 12.45
N THR A 67 8.40 -3.41 12.50
CA THR A 67 7.42 -2.64 11.73
C THR A 67 8.12 -1.89 10.60
N PHE A 68 7.87 -2.29 9.36
CA PHE A 68 8.49 -1.72 8.18
C PHE A 68 7.53 -0.78 7.49
N LYS A 69 7.78 0.52 7.62
CA LYS A 69 7.06 1.56 6.90
C LYS A 69 7.63 1.71 5.48
N ILE A 70 6.82 1.41 4.47
CA ILE A 70 7.16 1.52 3.05
C ILE A 70 6.35 2.66 2.45
N LEU A 71 7.04 3.63 1.87
CA LEU A 71 6.42 4.80 1.26
C LEU A 71 6.28 4.61 -0.26
N LEU A 72 5.05 4.63 -0.77
CA LEU A 72 4.75 4.54 -2.20
C LEU A 72 4.82 5.92 -2.82
N LEU A 73 5.83 6.21 -3.65
CA LEU A 73 5.96 7.48 -4.35
C LEU A 73 5.85 7.30 -5.86
N GLY A 74 5.57 8.38 -6.58
CA GLY A 74 5.46 8.37 -8.04
C GLY A 74 4.37 9.31 -8.55
N ALA A 75 4.42 9.62 -9.84
CA ALA A 75 3.49 10.53 -10.49
C ALA A 75 2.04 10.02 -10.44
N GLY A 76 1.08 10.87 -10.82
CA GLY A 76 -0.30 10.43 -11.03
C GLY A 76 -0.34 9.23 -11.98
N GLU A 77 -1.19 8.24 -11.68
CA GLU A 77 -1.45 7.10 -12.59
C GLU A 77 -0.23 6.22 -12.88
N SER A 78 0.82 6.26 -12.04
CA SER A 78 1.91 5.29 -12.07
C SER A 78 1.54 3.91 -11.51
N GLY A 79 0.36 3.78 -10.88
CA GLY A 79 -0.18 2.52 -10.36
C GLY A 79 0.08 2.24 -8.88
N LYS A 80 0.39 3.25 -8.06
CA LYS A 80 0.65 3.10 -6.60
C LYS A 80 -0.47 2.37 -5.88
N SER A 81 -1.69 2.87 -6.03
CA SER A 81 -2.87 2.30 -5.40
C SER A 81 -3.19 0.91 -5.95
N THR A 82 -2.91 0.64 -7.23
CA THR A 82 -3.05 -0.69 -7.84
C THR A 82 -2.11 -1.70 -7.19
N ILE A 83 -0.82 -1.35 -7.02
CA ILE A 83 0.14 -2.18 -6.30
C ILE A 83 -0.30 -2.42 -4.86
N LEU A 84 -0.74 -1.37 -4.15
CA LEU A 84 -1.23 -1.52 -2.77
C LEU A 84 -2.45 -2.47 -2.69
N LYS A 85 -3.41 -2.32 -3.59
CA LYS A 85 -4.58 -3.21 -3.69
C LYS A 85 -4.16 -4.66 -3.96
N GLN A 86 -3.19 -4.87 -4.84
CA GLN A 86 -2.68 -6.20 -5.16
C GLN A 86 -1.94 -6.83 -3.97
N VAL A 87 -1.10 -6.05 -3.26
CA VAL A 87 -0.41 -6.51 -2.05
C VAL A 87 -1.40 -6.82 -0.93
N LYS A 88 -2.44 -6.00 -0.73
CA LYS A 88 -3.56 -6.28 0.19
C LYS A 88 -4.20 -7.63 -0.13
N SER A 89 -4.52 -7.87 -1.39
CA SER A 89 -5.11 -9.14 -1.83
C SER A 89 -4.18 -10.34 -1.58
N ILE A 90 -2.90 -10.23 -1.93
CA ILE A 90 -1.89 -11.30 -1.73
C ILE A 90 -1.82 -11.73 -0.25
N HIS A 91 -1.98 -10.78 0.67
CA HIS A 91 -1.93 -11.02 2.11
C HIS A 91 -3.31 -11.32 2.73
N ASN A 92 -4.31 -11.66 1.92
CA ASN A 92 -5.68 -11.98 2.33
C ASN A 92 -6.32 -10.88 3.19
N HIS A 93 -6.00 -9.61 2.90
CA HIS A 93 -6.65 -8.48 3.53
C HIS A 93 -8.10 -8.40 3.05
N LYS A 94 -9.05 -8.62 3.97
CA LYS A 94 -10.48 -8.57 3.64
C LYS A 94 -10.95 -7.13 3.50
N LEU A 95 -11.49 -6.80 2.33
CA LEU A 95 -12.17 -5.53 2.11
C LEU A 95 -13.49 -5.48 2.89
N LYS A 96 -13.82 -4.30 3.42
CA LYS A 96 -15.11 -4.07 4.08
C LYS A 96 -16.21 -3.91 3.02
N LYS A 97 -17.46 -4.19 3.40
CA LYS A 97 -18.61 -3.97 2.52
C LYS A 97 -18.66 -2.54 1.98
N SER A 98 -18.43 -1.54 2.83
CA SER A 98 -18.36 -0.13 2.42
C SER A 98 -17.27 0.17 1.39
N GLU A 99 -16.14 -0.54 1.44
CA GLU A 99 -15.06 -0.38 0.44
C GLU A 99 -15.47 -1.02 -0.89
N LEU A 100 -16.12 -2.19 -0.85
CA LEU A 100 -16.66 -2.85 -2.04
C LEU A 100 -17.76 -2.00 -2.70
N ASP A 101 -18.68 -1.41 -1.91
CA ASP A 101 -19.74 -0.54 -2.42
C ASP A 101 -19.16 0.71 -3.11
N HIS A 102 -18.09 1.28 -2.55
CA HIS A 102 -17.39 2.42 -3.15
C HIS A 102 -16.65 2.02 -4.44
N ILE A 103 -16.04 0.83 -4.47
CA ILE A 103 -15.43 0.27 -5.69
C ILE A 103 -16.50 0.07 -6.77
N ALA A 104 -17.64 -0.53 -6.44
CA ALA A 104 -18.74 -0.74 -7.38
C ALA A 104 -19.21 0.59 -7.99
N THR A 105 -19.45 1.59 -7.15
CA THR A 105 -19.84 2.95 -7.59
C THR A 105 -18.78 3.55 -8.52
N SER A 106 -17.50 3.39 -8.16
CA SER A 106 -16.37 3.90 -8.96
C SER A 106 -16.26 3.23 -10.33
N LEU A 107 -16.61 1.94 -10.46
CA LEU A 107 -16.57 1.24 -11.75
C LEU A 107 -17.58 1.82 -12.74
N HIS A 108 -18.79 2.16 -12.30
CA HIS A 108 -19.76 2.86 -13.15
C HIS A 108 -19.20 4.20 -13.65
N GLN A 109 -18.66 5.02 -12.73
CA GLN A 109 -18.07 6.30 -13.08
C GLN A 109 -16.89 6.12 -14.05
N ASN A 110 -16.00 5.16 -13.79
CA ASN A 110 -14.84 4.91 -14.65
C ASN A 110 -15.25 4.51 -16.06
N THR A 111 -16.31 3.71 -16.22
CA THR A 111 -16.86 3.36 -17.53
C THR A 111 -17.36 4.58 -18.28
N VAL A 112 -18.13 5.43 -17.60
CA VAL A 112 -18.68 6.67 -18.19
C VAL A 112 -17.56 7.65 -18.53
N ASP A 113 -16.58 7.86 -17.65
CA ASP A 113 -15.43 8.74 -17.88
C ASP A 113 -14.62 8.30 -19.10
N CYS A 114 -14.42 6.99 -19.27
CA CYS A 114 -13.80 6.43 -20.46
C CYS A 114 -14.61 6.74 -21.72
N MET A 115 -15.92 6.55 -21.70
CA MET A 115 -16.77 6.83 -22.86
C MET A 115 -16.81 8.33 -23.17
N LYS A 116 -16.88 9.20 -22.15
CA LYS A 116 -16.76 10.66 -22.30
C LYS A 116 -15.44 11.05 -22.96
N ALA A 117 -14.32 10.45 -22.54
CA ALA A 117 -13.01 10.72 -23.14
C ALA A 117 -12.95 10.30 -24.62
N LEU A 118 -13.50 9.12 -24.96
CA LEU A 118 -13.58 8.65 -26.35
C LEU A 118 -14.46 9.56 -27.21
N LEU A 119 -15.64 9.92 -26.72
CA LEU A 119 -16.57 10.82 -27.40
C LEU A 119 -15.99 12.23 -27.61
N GLY A 120 -15.28 12.76 -26.62
CA GLY A 120 -14.59 14.05 -26.72
C GLY A 120 -13.44 14.03 -27.73
N ALA A 121 -12.72 12.92 -27.84
CA ALA A 121 -11.62 12.77 -28.80
C ALA A 121 -12.10 12.66 -30.26
N MET A 122 -13.37 12.27 -30.51
CA MET A 122 -13.92 12.13 -31.87
C MET A 122 -13.72 13.37 -32.75
N ALA A 123 -13.96 14.57 -32.17
CA ALA A 123 -13.86 15.83 -32.89
C ALA A 123 -12.44 16.10 -33.41
N THR A 124 -11.42 15.75 -32.61
CA THR A 124 -10.00 15.92 -32.98
C THR A 124 -9.61 15.08 -34.21
N TYR A 125 -10.23 13.91 -34.37
CA TYR A 125 -9.92 12.99 -35.47
C TYR A 125 -10.91 13.07 -36.63
N SER A 126 -11.81 14.05 -36.63
CA SER A 126 -12.87 14.20 -37.64
C SER A 126 -13.75 12.94 -37.80
N ILE A 127 -13.95 12.20 -36.70
CA ILE A 127 -14.82 11.02 -36.66
C ILE A 127 -16.18 11.47 -36.13
N SER A 128 -17.27 11.02 -36.76
CA SER A 128 -18.64 11.42 -36.39
C SER A 128 -19.54 10.21 -36.19
N LEU A 129 -20.51 10.34 -35.27
CA LEU A 129 -21.61 9.40 -35.13
C LEU A 129 -22.71 9.79 -36.13
N THR A 130 -23.23 8.82 -36.87
CA THR A 130 -24.29 9.02 -37.87
C THR A 130 -25.63 8.44 -37.43
N ASP A 131 -25.62 7.50 -36.49
CA ASP A 131 -26.82 6.84 -35.97
C ASP A 131 -27.50 7.69 -34.88
N GLU A 132 -28.81 7.91 -35.01
CA GLU A 132 -29.61 8.76 -34.10
C GLU A 132 -29.60 8.23 -32.66
N LYS A 133 -29.66 6.90 -32.47
CA LYS A 133 -29.62 6.30 -31.13
C LYS A 133 -28.26 6.49 -30.49
N MET A 134 -27.18 6.37 -31.27
CA MET A 134 -25.82 6.64 -30.77
C MET A 134 -25.63 8.12 -30.39
N LEU A 135 -26.26 9.04 -31.12
CA LEU A 135 -26.25 10.46 -30.77
C LEU A 135 -27.03 10.73 -29.48
N ASP A 136 -28.14 10.05 -29.25
CA ASP A 136 -28.86 10.13 -27.97
C ASP A 136 -28.06 9.51 -26.82
N THR A 137 -27.38 8.37 -27.05
CA THR A 137 -26.44 7.80 -26.07
C THR A 137 -25.34 8.80 -25.72
N LYS A 138 -24.75 9.44 -26.72
CA LYS A 138 -23.71 10.46 -26.53
C LYS A 138 -24.19 11.59 -25.61
N LYS A 139 -25.38 12.15 -25.85
CA LYS A 139 -25.91 13.29 -25.06
C LYS A 139 -26.01 12.94 -23.58
N TRP A 140 -26.67 11.84 -23.23
CA TRP A 140 -26.83 11.49 -21.81
C TRP A 140 -25.51 11.06 -21.18
N VAL A 141 -24.60 10.41 -21.93
CA VAL A 141 -23.26 10.08 -21.42
C VAL A 141 -22.51 11.35 -21.05
N GLU A 142 -22.55 12.40 -21.88
CA GLU A 142 -21.91 13.69 -21.58
C GLU A 142 -22.52 14.36 -20.34
N GLU A 143 -23.84 14.23 -20.14
CA GLU A 143 -24.60 14.79 -19.01
C GLU A 143 -24.59 13.92 -17.74
N PHE A 144 -24.03 12.71 -17.79
CA PHE A 144 -24.06 11.77 -16.66
C PHE A 144 -23.39 12.37 -15.43
N ALA A 145 -24.13 12.40 -14.33
CA ALA A 145 -23.70 13.00 -13.07
C ALA A 145 -22.70 12.11 -12.31
N ASP A 146 -21.82 12.75 -11.54
CA ASP A 146 -20.90 12.03 -10.67
C ASP A 146 -21.65 11.20 -9.62
N ASP A 147 -21.11 10.04 -9.26
CA ASP A 147 -21.65 9.08 -8.27
C ASP A 147 -23.01 8.43 -8.64
N GLN A 148 -23.53 8.66 -9.86
CA GLN A 148 -24.69 7.96 -10.37
C GLN A 148 -24.34 6.51 -10.75
N LYS A 149 -25.25 5.57 -10.50
CA LYS A 149 -25.13 4.17 -10.96
C LYS A 149 -25.74 4.01 -12.36
N LEU A 150 -25.07 3.25 -13.21
CA LEU A 150 -25.63 2.88 -14.52
C LEU A 150 -26.76 1.86 -14.33
N THR A 151 -27.86 2.09 -15.02
CA THR A 151 -28.89 1.06 -15.22
C THR A 151 -28.44 0.04 -16.26
N LEU A 152 -29.03 -1.15 -16.27
CA LEU A 152 -28.74 -2.17 -17.28
C LEU A 152 -29.02 -1.68 -18.71
N ALA A 153 -30.08 -0.88 -18.91
CA ALA A 153 -30.39 -0.28 -20.21
C ALA A 153 -29.26 0.66 -20.69
N GLN A 154 -28.81 1.57 -19.82
CA GLN A 154 -27.67 2.46 -20.11
C GLN A 154 -26.38 1.69 -20.38
N ALA A 155 -26.13 0.59 -19.65
CA ALA A 155 -24.99 -0.27 -19.89
C ALA A 155 -25.03 -0.93 -21.28
N LEU A 156 -26.21 -1.36 -21.74
CA LEU A 156 -26.39 -1.92 -23.08
C LEU A 156 -26.18 -0.88 -24.19
N GLU A 157 -26.62 0.36 -23.97
CA GLU A 157 -26.38 1.47 -24.89
C GLU A 157 -24.89 1.81 -25.00
N ILE A 158 -24.18 1.97 -23.88
CA ILE A 158 -22.72 2.18 -23.89
C ILE A 158 -21.99 1.01 -24.56
N ASN A 159 -22.40 -0.24 -24.30
CA ASN A 159 -21.81 -1.42 -24.96
C ASN A 159 -22.06 -1.42 -26.48
N THR A 160 -23.22 -0.94 -26.93
CA THR A 160 -23.53 -0.79 -28.36
C THR A 160 -22.64 0.27 -29.00
N LEU A 161 -22.47 1.41 -28.31
CA LEU A 161 -21.58 2.49 -28.73
C LEU A 161 -20.11 2.03 -28.77
N TRP A 162 -19.64 1.29 -27.76
CA TRP A 162 -18.30 0.69 -27.72
C TRP A 162 -17.99 -0.21 -28.91
N LYS A 163 -18.98 -0.99 -29.35
CA LYS A 163 -18.84 -1.90 -30.50
C LYS A 163 -18.94 -1.20 -31.86
N SER A 164 -19.27 0.08 -31.89
CA SER A 164 -19.40 0.85 -33.13
C SER A 164 -18.04 1.15 -33.77
N GLU A 165 -17.99 1.19 -35.10
CA GLU A 165 -16.77 1.50 -35.84
C GLU A 165 -16.18 2.90 -35.52
N PRO A 166 -16.99 3.97 -35.37
CA PRO A 166 -16.46 5.27 -34.95
C PRO A 166 -15.69 5.23 -33.63
N ILE A 167 -16.20 4.52 -32.62
CA ILE A 167 -15.55 4.44 -31.30
C ILE A 167 -14.30 3.56 -31.34
N LYS A 168 -14.33 2.43 -32.06
CA LYS A 168 -13.12 1.61 -32.28
C LYS A 168 -12.02 2.41 -32.97
N ALA A 169 -12.36 3.19 -33.99
CA ALA A 169 -11.41 4.03 -34.73
C ALA A 169 -10.75 5.08 -33.83
N VAL A 170 -11.49 5.68 -32.89
CA VAL A 170 -10.91 6.59 -31.88
C VAL A 170 -10.09 5.83 -30.84
N TYR A 171 -10.54 4.65 -30.41
CA TYR A 171 -9.81 3.84 -29.42
C TYR A 171 -8.44 3.36 -29.94
N GLU A 172 -8.28 3.15 -31.25
CA GLU A 172 -6.96 2.89 -31.86
C GLU A 172 -6.00 4.09 -31.78
N LYS A 173 -6.48 5.28 -31.39
CA LYS A 173 -5.69 6.49 -31.14
C LYS A 173 -5.56 6.83 -29.66
N ARG A 174 -5.94 5.93 -28.75
CA ARG A 174 -6.00 6.16 -27.29
C ARG A 174 -4.67 6.62 -26.66
N GLU A 175 -3.55 6.38 -27.32
CA GLU A 175 -2.24 6.84 -26.87
C GLU A 175 -2.03 8.36 -27.06
N ASP A 176 -2.81 9.01 -27.93
CA ASP A 176 -2.64 10.43 -28.28
C ASP A 176 -3.43 11.38 -27.36
N PHE A 177 -4.32 10.86 -26.52
CA PHE A 177 -5.10 11.63 -25.55
C PHE A 177 -5.15 10.93 -24.20
N TRP A 178 -5.71 11.59 -23.19
CA TRP A 178 -5.85 10.98 -21.87
C TRP A 178 -7.03 10.00 -21.84
N LEU A 179 -6.75 8.73 -21.54
CA LEU A 179 -7.72 7.68 -21.31
C LEU A 179 -7.28 6.80 -20.13
N LEU A 180 -8.23 6.23 -19.39
CA LEU A 180 -7.89 5.26 -18.34
C LEU A 180 -7.36 3.97 -18.98
N ASP A 181 -6.27 3.43 -18.41
CA ASP A 181 -5.59 2.28 -19.02
C ASP A 181 -6.44 0.99 -19.05
N SER A 182 -7.45 0.87 -18.17
CA SER A 182 -8.38 -0.28 -18.10
C SER A 182 -9.71 0.01 -18.79
N CYS A 183 -9.75 0.95 -19.74
CA CYS A 183 -10.95 1.31 -20.48
C CYS A 183 -11.61 0.10 -21.14
N ASP A 184 -10.85 -0.71 -21.87
CA ASP A 184 -11.30 -1.97 -22.47
C ASP A 184 -11.99 -2.90 -21.46
N TYR A 185 -11.34 -3.13 -20.32
CA TYR A 185 -11.88 -3.96 -19.24
C TYR A 185 -13.24 -3.46 -18.76
N TYR A 186 -13.39 -2.14 -18.59
CA TYR A 186 -14.65 -1.56 -18.16
C TYR A 186 -15.76 -1.76 -19.19
N MET A 187 -15.46 -1.55 -20.48
CA MET A 187 -16.43 -1.71 -21.56
C MET A 187 -16.85 -3.18 -21.75
N GLU A 188 -15.91 -4.11 -21.60
CA GLU A 188 -16.17 -5.55 -21.70
C GLU A 188 -17.02 -6.09 -20.54
N ASN A 189 -16.94 -5.45 -19.36
CA ASN A 189 -17.63 -5.88 -18.14
C ASN A 189 -18.84 -5.00 -17.77
N ILE A 190 -19.18 -3.99 -18.57
CA ILE A 190 -20.19 -2.98 -18.20
C ILE A 190 -21.56 -3.57 -17.84
N GLN A 191 -21.98 -4.63 -18.51
CA GLN A 191 -23.27 -5.29 -18.22
C GLN A 191 -23.24 -5.93 -16.83
N ARG A 192 -22.15 -6.63 -16.49
CA ARG A 192 -21.94 -7.23 -15.16
C ARG A 192 -21.93 -6.16 -14.07
N PHE A 193 -21.35 -4.99 -14.33
CA PHE A 193 -21.35 -3.90 -13.35
C PHE A 193 -22.75 -3.35 -13.07
N ALA A 194 -23.67 -3.43 -14.04
CA ALA A 194 -25.03 -2.89 -13.94
C ALA A 194 -26.07 -3.89 -13.40
N GLU A 195 -25.66 -5.10 -13.04
CA GLU A 195 -26.51 -6.10 -12.37
C GLU A 195 -26.84 -5.65 -10.93
N GLU A 196 -28.07 -5.92 -10.46
CA GLU A 196 -28.54 -5.46 -9.14
C GLU A 196 -27.78 -6.10 -7.97
N ASP A 197 -27.34 -7.34 -8.14
CA ASP A 197 -26.58 -8.14 -7.17
C ASP A 197 -25.06 -8.10 -7.41
N PHE A 198 -24.60 -7.16 -8.24
CA PHE A 198 -23.19 -7.02 -8.56
C PHE A 198 -22.33 -6.79 -7.29
N VAL A 199 -21.33 -7.65 -7.12
CA VAL A 199 -20.28 -7.51 -6.10
C VAL A 199 -18.91 -7.51 -6.79
N PRO A 200 -18.07 -6.48 -6.59
CA PRO A 200 -16.74 -6.43 -7.17
C PRO A 200 -15.89 -7.62 -6.77
N ASN A 201 -15.26 -8.24 -7.76
CA ASN A 201 -14.26 -9.28 -7.56
C ASN A 201 -12.86 -8.68 -7.30
N GLU A 202 -11.85 -9.55 -7.17
CA GLU A 202 -10.45 -9.11 -6.95
C GLU A 202 -9.94 -8.25 -8.11
N GLU A 203 -10.22 -8.63 -9.35
CA GLU A 203 -9.75 -7.92 -10.54
C GLU A 203 -10.41 -6.55 -10.68
N ASP A 204 -11.72 -6.48 -10.45
CA ASP A 204 -12.49 -5.23 -10.36
C ASP A 204 -11.87 -4.28 -9.34
N SER A 205 -11.58 -4.80 -8.16
CA SER A 205 -11.03 -4.03 -7.05
C SER A 205 -9.67 -3.44 -7.40
N VAL A 206 -8.81 -4.23 -8.06
CA VAL A 206 -7.45 -3.82 -8.46
C VAL A 206 -7.50 -2.80 -9.61
N ARG A 207 -8.36 -3.02 -10.61
CA ARG A 207 -8.48 -2.17 -11.81
C ARG A 207 -9.20 -0.86 -11.56
N ALA A 208 -10.19 -0.83 -10.66
CA ALA A 208 -10.99 0.36 -10.36
C ALA A 208 -10.11 1.59 -10.06
N ARG A 209 -10.36 2.67 -10.80
CA ARG A 209 -9.66 3.94 -10.67
C ARG A 209 -10.38 4.82 -9.66
N ILE A 210 -9.84 4.84 -8.45
CA ILE A 210 -10.24 5.78 -7.39
C ILE A 210 -9.11 6.79 -7.23
N ARG A 211 -9.43 8.09 -7.25
CA ARG A 211 -8.43 9.14 -7.10
C ARG A 211 -7.98 9.23 -5.66
N THR A 212 -6.77 8.75 -5.39
CA THR A 212 -6.13 8.89 -4.08
C THR A 212 -5.88 10.36 -3.78
N THR A 213 -6.51 10.84 -2.72
CA THR A 213 -6.29 12.16 -2.14
C THR A 213 -5.73 11.98 -0.73
N GLY A 214 -4.81 12.85 -0.34
CA GLY A 214 -4.14 12.77 0.95
C GLY A 214 -3.16 11.60 1.08
N ILE A 215 -3.07 11.09 2.31
CA ILE A 215 -2.16 10.01 2.72
C ILE A 215 -3.02 8.89 3.29
N ILE A 216 -2.85 7.68 2.77
CA ILE A 216 -3.55 6.48 3.21
C ILE A 216 -2.51 5.51 3.76
N GLU A 217 -2.58 5.22 5.05
CA GLU A 217 -1.78 4.18 5.69
C GLU A 217 -2.54 2.85 5.71
N THR A 218 -1.86 1.76 5.37
CA THR A 218 -2.41 0.41 5.44
C THR A 218 -1.45 -0.48 6.21
N ASP A 219 -1.93 -1.08 7.30
CA ASP A 219 -1.21 -2.13 8.01
C ASP A 219 -1.46 -3.50 7.38
N LEU A 220 -0.36 -4.13 6.96
CA LEU A 220 -0.32 -5.48 6.43
C LEU A 220 0.36 -6.41 7.43
N LYS A 221 -0.34 -7.45 7.82
CA LYS A 221 0.21 -8.53 8.65
C LYS A 221 0.84 -9.56 7.72
N THR A 222 2.14 -9.42 7.45
CA THR A 222 2.85 -10.36 6.59
C THR A 222 3.38 -11.53 7.42
N ARG A 223 3.17 -12.76 6.94
CA ARG A 223 3.86 -13.95 7.46
C ARG A 223 5.13 -14.08 6.62
N TYR A 224 6.27 -13.78 7.21
CA TYR A 224 7.56 -13.99 6.57
C TYR A 224 7.98 -15.43 6.83
N ASP A 225 8.26 -16.20 5.77
CA ASP A 225 8.62 -17.61 5.89
C ASP A 225 9.97 -17.76 6.60
N ARG A 226 9.95 -18.61 7.64
CA ARG A 226 10.86 -18.63 8.77
C ARG A 226 12.24 -19.25 8.42
N LYS A 227 13.33 -18.59 8.82
CA LYS A 227 14.57 -19.26 9.27
C LYS A 227 14.68 -19.20 10.80
N GLU A 228 15.43 -20.12 11.43
CA GLU A 228 15.72 -20.06 12.87
C GLU A 228 16.30 -18.67 13.24
N ASN A 229 15.76 -18.04 14.29
CA ASN A 229 16.05 -16.67 14.77
C ASN A 229 15.38 -15.49 14.04
N GLU A 230 14.33 -15.70 13.24
CA GLU A 230 13.48 -14.62 12.71
C GLU A 230 12.16 -14.45 13.49
N PRO A 231 11.62 -13.23 13.60
CA PRO A 231 10.36 -12.95 14.28
C PRO A 231 9.18 -13.70 13.62
N GLU A 232 8.19 -14.09 14.42
CA GLU A 232 7.00 -14.81 13.95
C GLU A 232 6.11 -13.97 13.02
N LYS A 233 6.24 -12.64 13.07
CA LYS A 233 5.40 -11.67 12.34
C LYS A 233 6.20 -10.42 11.98
N LEU A 234 6.16 -10.03 10.71
CA LEU A 234 6.66 -8.73 10.23
C LEU A 234 5.45 -7.85 9.91
N ASN A 235 5.34 -6.71 10.57
CA ASN A 235 4.30 -5.74 10.30
C ASN A 235 4.79 -4.83 9.17
N VAL A 236 4.06 -4.77 8.07
CA VAL A 236 4.40 -3.84 6.98
C VAL A 236 3.35 -2.75 6.95
N LYS A 237 3.77 -1.51 7.14
CA LYS A 237 2.91 -0.34 6.98
C LYS A 237 3.17 0.27 5.61
N MET A 238 2.24 0.13 4.69
CA MET A 238 2.34 0.76 3.37
C MET A 238 1.64 2.11 3.41
N VAL A 239 2.32 3.15 2.91
CA VAL A 239 1.80 4.50 2.84
C VAL A 239 1.59 4.87 1.37
N ASP A 240 0.34 4.95 0.94
CA ASP A 240 -0.05 5.43 -0.39
C ASP A 240 -0.38 6.92 -0.34
N VAL A 241 0.17 7.68 -1.27
CA VAL A 241 -0.02 9.13 -1.35
C VAL A 241 -0.52 9.54 -2.72
N GLY A 242 -1.31 10.61 -2.79
CA GLY A 242 -1.74 11.18 -4.06
C GLY A 242 -0.53 11.55 -4.95
N GLY A 243 -0.50 11.01 -6.17
CA GLY A 243 0.61 11.22 -7.12
C GLY A 243 0.55 12.53 -7.92
N GLN A 244 -0.64 13.14 -7.96
CA GLN A 244 -0.91 14.34 -8.72
C GLN A 244 -0.18 15.54 -8.14
N ARG A 245 0.17 16.53 -8.98
CA ARG A 245 1.01 17.68 -8.56
C ARG A 245 0.46 18.40 -7.32
N ASN A 246 -0.86 18.57 -7.23
CA ASN A 246 -1.53 19.24 -6.11
C ASN A 246 -1.49 18.46 -4.78
N GLU A 247 -1.22 17.15 -4.83
CA GLU A 247 -1.15 16.30 -3.64
C GLU A 247 0.27 16.22 -3.04
N ARG A 248 1.30 16.56 -3.82
CA ARG A 248 2.71 16.34 -3.43
C ARG A 248 3.18 17.18 -2.25
N LYS A 249 2.55 18.33 -2.01
CA LYS A 249 2.83 19.18 -0.82
C LYS A 249 2.53 18.43 0.48
N LYS A 250 1.61 17.45 0.46
CA LYS A 250 1.22 16.66 1.64
C LYS A 250 2.24 15.57 1.98
N TRP A 251 3.09 15.16 1.02
CA TRP A 251 3.97 14.00 1.17
C TRP A 251 4.90 14.10 2.38
N MET A 252 5.38 15.30 2.71
CA MET A 252 6.29 15.50 3.85
C MET A 252 5.72 15.03 5.19
N HIS A 253 4.38 14.97 5.34
CA HIS A 253 3.72 14.52 6.57
C HIS A 253 3.84 13.01 6.83
N CYS A 254 4.45 12.24 5.92
CA CYS A 254 4.63 10.80 6.09
C CYS A 254 6.07 10.32 5.91
N PHE A 255 7.05 11.22 5.88
CA PHE A 255 8.46 10.86 5.64
C PHE A 255 9.19 10.30 6.87
N ASP A 256 8.61 10.40 8.05
CA ASP A 256 9.23 9.91 9.28
C ASP A 256 9.28 8.37 9.34
N ASP A 257 10.43 7.85 9.80
CA ASP A 257 10.72 6.42 10.02
C ASP A 257 10.41 5.49 8.82
N VAL A 258 10.61 6.00 7.60
CA VAL A 258 10.45 5.21 6.38
C VAL A 258 11.63 4.26 6.20
N LYS A 259 11.36 2.94 6.11
CA LYS A 259 12.38 1.91 5.87
C LYS A 259 12.81 1.81 4.42
N CYS A 260 11.93 2.15 3.48
CA CYS A 260 12.28 2.40 2.09
C CYS A 260 11.24 3.20 1.32
N ILE A 261 11.68 3.74 0.19
CA ILE A 261 10.81 4.26 -0.84
C ILE A 261 10.61 3.16 -1.87
N LEU A 262 9.34 2.86 -2.16
CA LEU A 262 8.95 2.13 -3.35
C LEU A 262 8.42 3.16 -4.36
N PHE A 263 9.27 3.57 -5.29
CA PHE A 263 8.93 4.53 -6.32
C PHE A 263 8.32 3.81 -7.52
N LEU A 264 7.21 4.32 -8.05
CA LEU A 264 6.53 3.75 -9.20
C LEU A 264 6.52 4.73 -10.37
N ALA A 265 6.89 4.23 -11.54
CA ALA A 265 6.76 4.93 -12.82
C ALA A 265 6.08 4.04 -13.86
N SER A 266 5.24 4.62 -14.71
CA SER A 266 4.53 3.91 -15.78
C SER A 266 5.44 3.80 -17.00
N MET A 267 5.78 2.59 -17.44
CA MET A 267 6.56 2.34 -18.66
C MET A 267 5.80 2.81 -19.90
N ALA A 268 4.50 2.53 -19.99
CA ALA A 268 3.61 3.03 -21.04
C ALA A 268 3.54 4.57 -21.12
N GLY A 269 4.04 5.27 -20.09
CA GLY A 269 4.02 6.72 -20.04
C GLY A 269 4.86 7.41 -21.12
N TYR A 270 5.76 6.70 -21.82
CA TYR A 270 6.62 7.29 -22.85
C TYR A 270 5.84 7.86 -24.03
N LYS A 271 4.64 7.32 -24.28
CA LYS A 271 3.73 7.73 -25.35
C LYS A 271 2.35 8.14 -24.78
N GLN A 272 2.30 8.59 -23.53
CA GLN A 272 1.10 9.12 -22.88
C GLN A 272 1.35 10.51 -22.29
N VAL A 273 0.27 11.28 -22.14
CA VAL A 273 0.27 12.63 -21.54
C VAL A 273 -0.34 12.65 -20.14
N LEU A 274 0.00 13.64 -19.33
CA LEU A 274 -0.58 13.77 -17.98
C LEU A 274 -2.07 14.11 -18.03
N PHE A 275 -2.80 13.68 -17.00
CA PHE A 275 -4.17 14.15 -16.77
C PHE A 275 -4.19 15.67 -16.51
N GLU A 276 -3.23 16.15 -15.72
CA GLU A 276 -3.17 17.57 -15.33
C GLU A 276 -2.64 18.50 -16.44
N ASP A 277 -1.98 17.96 -17.46
CA ASP A 277 -1.31 18.73 -18.50
C ASP A 277 -1.16 17.88 -19.78
N ALA A 278 -2.03 18.15 -20.76
CA ALA A 278 -2.06 17.44 -22.04
C ALA A 278 -0.80 17.64 -22.91
N LYS A 279 0.11 18.55 -22.54
CA LYS A 279 1.37 18.79 -23.26
C LYS A 279 2.57 18.12 -22.60
N LYS A 280 2.45 17.67 -21.35
CA LYS A 280 3.56 17.05 -20.61
C LYS A 280 3.52 15.53 -20.73
N ASN A 281 4.64 14.96 -21.16
CA ASN A 281 4.82 13.51 -21.22
C ASN A 281 4.92 12.89 -19.81
N ARG A 282 4.31 11.71 -19.62
CA ARG A 282 4.27 11.06 -18.29
C ARG A 282 5.62 10.55 -17.81
N VAL A 283 6.47 10.01 -18.70
CA VAL A 283 7.79 9.50 -18.30
C VAL A 283 8.77 10.64 -18.01
N GLU A 284 8.69 11.74 -18.76
CA GLU A 284 9.44 12.95 -18.46
C GLU A 284 9.13 13.48 -17.04
N GLU A 285 7.83 13.60 -16.71
CA GLU A 285 7.38 13.96 -15.35
C GLU A 285 7.89 12.96 -14.29
N ALA A 286 7.86 11.65 -14.61
CA ALA A 286 8.33 10.61 -13.69
C ALA A 286 9.83 10.70 -13.42
N LEU A 287 10.66 10.98 -14.44
CA LEU A 287 12.11 11.16 -14.30
C LEU A 287 12.44 12.41 -13.47
N GLU A 288 11.77 13.53 -13.73
CA GLU A 288 11.94 14.75 -12.93
C GLU A 288 11.57 14.54 -11.45
N LEU A 289 10.44 13.88 -11.22
CA LEU A 289 9.97 13.57 -9.87
C LEU A 289 10.89 12.56 -9.17
N PHE A 290 11.39 11.57 -9.90
CA PHE A 290 12.33 10.59 -9.38
C PHE A 290 13.62 11.27 -8.96
N LYS A 291 14.21 12.11 -9.83
CA LYS A 291 15.41 12.91 -9.50
C LYS A 291 15.21 13.76 -8.24
N LYS A 292 14.08 14.48 -8.14
CA LYS A 292 13.74 15.28 -6.95
C LYS A 292 13.64 14.42 -5.68
N THR A 293 13.09 13.22 -5.80
CA THR A 293 12.93 12.27 -4.68
C THR A 293 14.27 11.70 -4.24
N THR A 294 15.11 11.25 -5.18
CA THR A 294 16.40 10.61 -4.90
C THR A 294 17.42 11.58 -4.30
N HIS A 295 17.32 12.87 -4.64
CA HIS A 295 18.18 13.94 -4.14
C HIS A 295 17.65 14.63 -2.88
N ASN A 296 16.48 14.23 -2.37
CA ASN A 296 15.95 14.79 -1.12
C ASN A 296 16.80 14.31 0.07
N SER A 297 17.32 15.26 0.85
CA SER A 297 18.19 14.99 1.99
C SER A 297 17.53 14.13 3.08
N ILE A 298 16.19 14.19 3.22
CA ILE A 298 15.43 13.34 4.16
C ILE A 298 15.63 11.87 3.83
N PHE A 299 15.81 11.54 2.55
CA PHE A 299 15.93 10.17 2.06
C PHE A 299 17.36 9.74 1.79
N LYS A 300 18.37 10.51 2.21
CA LYS A 300 19.78 10.22 1.90
C LYS A 300 20.15 8.75 2.15
N ASP A 301 19.85 8.27 3.35
CA ASP A 301 20.16 6.90 3.80
C ASP A 301 18.98 5.91 3.63
N THR A 302 17.86 6.36 3.04
CA THR A 302 16.68 5.53 2.79
C THR A 302 16.86 4.74 1.50
N PRO A 303 16.81 3.39 1.53
CA PRO A 303 16.81 2.54 0.33
C PRO A 303 15.68 2.91 -0.62
N ILE A 304 15.94 2.83 -1.92
CA ILE A 304 14.97 3.11 -2.98
C ILE A 304 14.86 1.90 -3.90
N PHE A 305 13.63 1.43 -4.07
CA PHE A 305 13.26 0.42 -5.06
C PHE A 305 12.37 1.10 -6.10
N LEU A 306 12.61 0.82 -7.38
CA LEU A 306 11.85 1.38 -8.50
C LEU A 306 11.05 0.27 -9.17
N PHE A 307 9.73 0.43 -9.20
CA PHE A 307 8.83 -0.38 -9.99
C PHE A 307 8.50 0.38 -11.29
N LEU A 308 9.03 -0.13 -12.39
CA LEU A 308 8.64 0.23 -13.74
C LEU A 308 7.38 -0.58 -14.08
N ASN A 309 6.23 0.05 -13.86
CA ASN A 309 4.91 -0.57 -13.93
C ASN A 309 4.29 -0.48 -15.33
N LYS A 310 3.22 -1.25 -15.57
CA LYS A 310 2.49 -1.36 -16.84
C LYS A 310 3.36 -1.96 -17.95
N LYS A 311 4.10 -3.00 -17.59
CA LYS A 311 4.93 -3.78 -18.51
C LYS A 311 4.11 -4.33 -19.67
N ASP A 312 2.93 -4.86 -19.39
CA ASP A 312 1.95 -5.35 -20.36
C ASP A 312 1.60 -4.32 -21.44
N LEU A 313 1.27 -3.10 -21.04
CA LEU A 313 0.95 -2.02 -21.98
C LEU A 313 2.19 -1.58 -22.76
N PHE A 314 3.34 -1.49 -22.09
CA PHE A 314 4.59 -1.12 -22.75
C PHE A 314 5.01 -2.14 -23.82
N GLU A 315 4.89 -3.45 -23.54
CA GLU A 315 5.18 -4.52 -24.50
C GLU A 315 4.30 -4.45 -25.76
N GLN A 316 3.04 -4.03 -25.61
CA GLN A 316 2.13 -3.82 -26.73
C GLN A 316 2.49 -2.56 -27.52
N MET A 317 2.75 -1.46 -26.82
CA MET A 317 2.98 -0.15 -27.43
C MET A 317 4.32 -0.08 -28.14
N ILE A 318 5.41 -0.66 -27.61
CA ILE A 318 6.75 -0.55 -28.22
C ILE A 318 6.81 -1.15 -29.62
N ARG A 319 5.94 -2.13 -29.92
CA ARG A 319 5.83 -2.74 -31.26
C ARG A 319 5.20 -1.82 -32.29
N LYS A 320 4.38 -0.86 -31.85
CA LYS A 320 3.65 0.10 -32.69
C LYS A 320 4.34 1.47 -32.71
N HIS A 321 4.91 1.87 -31.58
CA HIS A 321 5.49 3.19 -31.32
C HIS A 321 6.91 3.02 -30.76
N PRO A 322 7.95 3.18 -31.60
CA PRO A 322 9.33 3.19 -31.17
C PRO A 322 9.60 4.18 -30.03
N LEU A 323 10.59 3.88 -29.19
CA LEU A 323 10.87 4.67 -27.97
C LEU A 323 11.32 6.10 -28.28
N ASP A 324 12.00 6.31 -29.42
CA ASP A 324 12.55 7.59 -29.87
C ASP A 324 11.49 8.59 -30.38
N GLU A 325 10.23 8.16 -30.54
CA GLU A 325 9.09 9.08 -30.67
C GLU A 325 8.91 9.94 -29.40
N CYS A 326 9.33 9.43 -28.24
CA CYS A 326 9.33 10.20 -27.00
C CYS A 326 10.47 11.23 -27.03
N ASN A 327 10.14 12.51 -26.81
CA ASN A 327 11.14 13.59 -26.80
C ASN A 327 12.30 13.35 -25.81
N THR A 328 12.04 12.65 -24.69
CA THR A 328 13.06 12.31 -23.68
C THR A 328 14.05 11.25 -24.17
N PHE A 329 13.71 10.48 -25.20
CA PHE A 329 14.48 9.33 -25.68
C PHE A 329 14.88 9.43 -27.15
N LYS A 330 15.00 10.65 -27.71
CA LYS A 330 15.42 10.85 -29.11
C LYS A 330 16.80 10.30 -29.46
N ASP A 331 17.64 10.13 -28.44
CA ASP A 331 18.97 9.53 -28.52
C ASP A 331 18.94 8.01 -28.48
N TYR A 332 17.78 7.38 -28.23
CA TYR A 332 17.62 5.94 -28.38
C TYR A 332 17.84 5.53 -29.84
N LYS A 333 18.68 4.52 -30.04
CA LYS A 333 19.02 3.95 -31.35
C LYS A 333 18.87 2.43 -31.39
N GLY A 334 18.34 1.85 -30.31
CA GLY A 334 18.08 0.42 -30.24
C GLY A 334 16.82 0.03 -31.02
N ASP A 335 16.62 -1.27 -31.19
CA ASP A 335 15.44 -1.79 -31.86
C ASP A 335 14.17 -1.56 -31.03
N SER A 336 13.00 -1.67 -31.67
CA SER A 336 11.68 -1.58 -31.01
C SER A 336 11.31 -2.87 -30.25
N THR A 337 12.30 -3.51 -29.61
CA THR A 337 12.11 -4.70 -28.78
C THR A 337 11.96 -4.30 -27.31
N TYR A 338 11.21 -5.11 -26.57
CA TYR A 338 11.00 -4.89 -25.13
C TYR A 338 12.33 -4.77 -24.36
N ASN A 339 13.26 -5.71 -24.57
CA ASN A 339 14.48 -5.81 -23.77
C ASN A 339 15.42 -4.62 -23.96
N GLU A 340 15.59 -4.15 -25.20
CA GLU A 340 16.43 -2.99 -25.51
C GLU A 340 15.80 -1.70 -24.95
N ALA A 341 14.50 -1.49 -25.21
CA ALA A 341 13.79 -0.30 -24.75
C ALA A 341 13.69 -0.25 -23.21
N PHE A 342 13.45 -1.39 -22.56
CA PHE A 342 13.48 -1.51 -21.11
C PHE A 342 14.87 -1.24 -20.53
N SER A 343 15.93 -1.70 -21.19
CA SER A 343 17.32 -1.44 -20.75
C SER A 343 17.66 0.04 -20.84
N HIS A 344 17.21 0.73 -21.88
CA HIS A 344 17.34 2.18 -21.99
C HIS A 344 16.54 2.90 -20.89
N LEU A 345 15.29 2.53 -20.65
CA LEU A 345 14.50 3.12 -19.54
C LEU A 345 15.20 2.94 -18.18
N LYS A 346 15.70 1.74 -17.87
CA LYS A 346 16.47 1.48 -16.64
C LYS A 346 17.69 2.40 -16.53
N MET A 347 18.46 2.55 -17.62
CA MET A 347 19.62 3.44 -17.68
C MET A 347 19.21 4.88 -17.36
N ARG A 348 18.15 5.39 -17.99
CA ARG A 348 17.64 6.75 -17.79
C ARG A 348 17.22 7.05 -16.36
N PHE A 349 16.59 6.10 -15.68
CA PHE A 349 16.28 6.24 -14.26
C PHE A 349 17.53 6.17 -13.37
N ARG A 350 18.50 5.29 -13.68
CA ARG A 350 19.77 5.22 -12.94
C ARG A 350 20.59 6.50 -13.04
N GLU A 351 20.58 7.17 -14.19
CA GLU A 351 21.23 8.48 -14.38
C GLU A 351 20.69 9.57 -13.43
N GLN A 352 19.50 9.38 -12.87
CA GLN A 352 18.91 10.31 -11.89
C GLN A 352 19.30 10.01 -10.44
N MET A 353 20.12 8.99 -10.19
CA MET A 353 20.57 8.65 -8.84
C MET A 353 21.72 9.55 -8.39
N PRO A 354 21.74 9.98 -7.12
CA PRO A 354 22.90 10.69 -6.59
C PRO A 354 24.12 9.75 -6.50
N PRO A 355 25.35 10.29 -6.57
CA PRO A 355 26.58 9.49 -6.49
C PRO A 355 26.63 8.60 -5.25
N GLY A 356 27.01 7.34 -5.43
CA GLY A 356 27.15 6.36 -4.35
C GLY A 356 25.83 5.78 -3.81
N LYS A 357 24.68 6.15 -4.38
CA LYS A 357 23.38 5.55 -4.04
C LYS A 357 22.86 4.68 -5.17
N GLU A 358 22.56 3.43 -4.86
CA GLU A 358 22.02 2.48 -5.82
C GLU A 358 20.48 2.44 -5.79
N VAL A 359 19.90 2.04 -6.92
CA VAL A 359 18.48 1.75 -7.06
C VAL A 359 18.33 0.38 -7.70
N GLU A 360 17.47 -0.42 -7.10
CA GLU A 360 17.02 -1.66 -7.71
C GLU A 360 15.74 -1.44 -8.50
N ILE A 361 15.68 -2.00 -9.70
CA ILE A 361 14.60 -1.75 -10.65
C ILE A 361 13.93 -3.07 -11.02
N PHE A 362 12.61 -3.09 -10.89
CA PHE A 362 11.75 -4.21 -11.28
C PHE A 362 10.78 -3.75 -12.37
N ASP A 363 10.61 -4.53 -13.43
CA ASP A 363 9.47 -4.42 -14.33
C ASP A 363 8.29 -5.20 -13.77
N VAL A 364 7.13 -4.55 -13.67
CA VAL A 364 5.94 -5.18 -13.10
C VAL A 364 4.68 -4.85 -13.88
N THR A 365 3.72 -5.75 -13.84
CA THR A 365 2.34 -5.47 -14.24
C THR A 365 1.48 -5.36 -12.98
N GLY A 366 1.00 -4.16 -12.67
CA GLY A 366 0.28 -3.87 -11.42
C GLY A 366 -0.96 -4.74 -11.17
N VAL A 367 -1.62 -5.17 -12.25
CA VAL A 367 -2.79 -6.06 -12.21
C VAL A 367 -2.42 -7.56 -12.16
N SER A 368 -1.14 -7.91 -12.36
CA SER A 368 -0.66 -9.29 -12.28
C SER A 368 -0.30 -9.63 -10.83
N ARG A 369 -1.13 -10.46 -10.20
CA ARG A 369 -0.89 -10.98 -8.85
C ARG A 369 0.48 -11.64 -8.70
N ARG A 370 0.92 -12.39 -9.72
CA ARG A 370 2.21 -13.09 -9.72
C ARG A 370 3.37 -12.11 -9.72
N ASP A 371 3.38 -11.17 -10.66
CA ASP A 371 4.47 -10.20 -10.83
C ASP A 371 4.64 -9.38 -9.55
N ILE A 372 3.53 -8.93 -8.93
CA ILE A 372 3.60 -8.14 -7.71
C ILE A 372 4.04 -8.97 -6.52
N LYS A 373 3.60 -10.23 -6.43
CA LYS A 373 4.04 -11.14 -5.36
C LYS A 373 5.55 -11.36 -5.44
N GLU A 374 6.10 -11.67 -6.61
CA GLU A 374 7.52 -11.93 -6.81
C GLU A 374 8.38 -10.69 -6.50
N ALA A 375 8.04 -9.54 -7.09
CA ALA A 375 8.78 -8.30 -6.86
C ALA A 375 8.71 -7.84 -5.40
N PHE A 376 7.53 -7.94 -4.76
CA PHE A 376 7.36 -7.53 -3.37
C PHE A 376 8.13 -8.46 -2.40
N VAL A 377 8.17 -9.77 -2.66
CA VAL A 377 8.97 -10.71 -1.85
C VAL A 377 10.46 -10.36 -1.90
N GLU A 378 11.00 -10.05 -3.07
CA GLU A 378 12.41 -9.65 -3.21
C GLU A 378 12.71 -8.32 -2.48
N VAL A 379 11.80 -7.33 -2.58
CA VAL A 379 11.92 -6.08 -1.81
C VAL A 379 11.95 -6.38 -0.30
N MET A 380 11.02 -7.19 0.20
CA MET A 380 10.94 -7.52 1.62
C MET A 380 12.18 -8.27 2.12
N LYS A 381 12.70 -9.20 1.34
CA LYS A 381 13.94 -9.93 1.65
C LYS A 381 15.12 -8.97 1.80
N LYS A 382 15.30 -8.05 0.86
CA LYS A 382 16.39 -7.07 0.90
C LYS A 382 16.24 -6.08 2.05
N LEU A 383 15.01 -5.64 2.33
CA LEU A 383 14.73 -4.81 3.50
C LEU A 383 15.11 -5.52 4.80
N MET A 384 14.77 -6.80 4.92
CA MET A 384 15.17 -7.60 6.07
C MET A 384 16.68 -7.71 6.17
N GLU A 385 17.39 -7.99 5.07
CA GLU A 385 18.86 -8.05 5.04
C GLU A 385 19.51 -6.74 5.50
N ILE A 386 19.06 -5.59 4.99
CA ILE A 386 19.56 -4.25 5.35
C ILE A 386 19.34 -3.95 6.84
N ASN A 387 18.18 -4.32 7.39
CA ASN A 387 17.79 -3.93 8.74
C ASN A 387 18.19 -4.96 9.82
N ARG A 388 18.49 -6.21 9.44
CA ARG A 388 18.80 -7.32 10.36
C ARG A 388 19.88 -6.99 11.40
N PRO A 389 21.04 -6.39 11.06
CA PRO A 389 22.08 -6.11 12.06
C PRO A 389 21.61 -5.12 13.13
N LYS A 390 20.87 -4.08 12.71
CA LYS A 390 20.31 -3.06 13.62
C LYS A 390 19.24 -3.66 14.52
N ILE A 391 18.37 -4.51 13.96
CA ILE A 391 17.32 -5.21 14.70
C ILE A 391 17.92 -6.12 15.77
N ILE A 392 18.90 -6.98 15.42
CA ILE A 392 19.54 -7.91 16.37
C ILE A 392 20.17 -7.13 17.53
N LYS A 393 20.92 -6.05 17.22
CA LYS A 393 21.59 -5.24 18.23
C LYS A 393 20.58 -4.59 19.20
N LYS A 394 19.55 -3.92 18.67
CA LYS A 394 18.52 -3.25 19.50
C LYS A 394 17.69 -4.25 20.28
N ARG A 395 17.36 -5.41 19.68
CA ARG A 395 16.61 -6.47 20.36
C ARG A 395 17.35 -6.98 21.59
N ALA A 396 18.65 -7.26 21.46
CA ALA A 396 19.47 -7.70 22.57
C ALA A 396 19.59 -6.65 23.70
N GLU A 397 19.55 -5.37 23.36
CA GLU A 397 19.53 -4.28 24.33
C GLU A 397 18.20 -4.24 25.11
N ILE A 398 17.07 -4.31 24.40
CA ILE A 398 15.74 -4.33 25.03
C ILE A 398 15.57 -5.58 25.91
N ASP A 399 16.03 -6.74 25.47
CA ASP A 399 15.98 -7.97 26.26
C ASP A 399 16.80 -7.87 27.56
N LYS A 400 17.91 -7.11 27.57
CA LYS A 400 18.66 -6.80 28.79
C LYS A 400 17.87 -5.87 29.71
N GLN A 401 17.16 -4.87 29.15
CA GLN A 401 16.33 -3.95 29.92
C GLN A 401 15.15 -4.67 30.57
N LEU A 402 14.45 -5.54 29.84
CA LEU A 402 13.38 -6.40 30.37
C LEU A 402 13.87 -7.27 31.53
N LYS A 403 15.02 -7.93 31.37
CA LYS A 403 15.62 -8.73 32.46
C LYS A 403 15.98 -7.89 33.68
N LYS A 404 16.46 -6.66 33.49
CA LYS A 404 16.78 -5.74 34.59
C LYS A 404 15.51 -5.28 35.31
N LEU A 405 14.45 -4.97 34.57
CA LEU A 405 13.15 -4.58 35.12
C LEU A 405 12.55 -5.70 35.99
N ASP A 406 12.59 -6.94 35.50
CA ASP A 406 12.13 -8.11 36.24
C ASP A 406 12.95 -8.41 37.50
N ARG A 407 14.26 -8.17 37.46
CA ARG A 407 15.13 -8.32 38.64
C ARG A 407 14.84 -7.24 39.68
N LYS A 408 14.72 -5.97 39.26
CA LYS A 408 14.42 -4.84 40.15
C LYS A 408 13.10 -5.07 40.88
N HIS A 409 12.06 -5.52 40.18
CA HIS A 409 10.77 -5.82 40.80
C HIS A 409 10.84 -7.03 41.76
N ARG A 410 11.58 -8.08 41.40
CA ARG A 410 11.81 -9.22 42.32
C ARG A 410 12.55 -8.85 43.60
N CYS A 411 13.53 -7.94 43.55
CA CYS A 411 14.23 -7.44 44.72
C CYS A 411 13.38 -6.54 45.64
N ILE A 412 12.20 -6.12 45.19
CA ILE A 412 11.22 -5.36 45.99
C ILE A 412 10.21 -6.32 46.63
N ILE A 413 9.98 -7.48 46.01
CA ILE A 413 9.07 -8.53 46.52
C ILE A 413 9.69 -9.31 47.69
N VAL A 414 11.02 -9.43 47.72
CA VAL A 414 11.81 -10.05 48.80
C VAL A 414 12.24 -8.98 49.78
#